data_AF-A0A8C7X0W1-F1
#
_entry.id   AF-A0A8C7X0W1-F1
#
_cell.length_a   1.000
_cell.length_b   1.000
_cell.length_c   1.000
_cell.angle_alpha   90.00
_cell.angle_beta   90.00
_cell.angle_gamma   90.00
#
_symmetry.space_group_name_H-M   'P 1'
#
loop_
_entity.id
_entity.type
_entity.pdbx_description
1 polymer ?
#
loop_
_entity_poly.entity_id
_entity_poly.type
_entity_poly.pdbx_seq_one_letter_code
_entity_poly.pdbx_strand_id
1 'polypeptide(L)'
;MGFGEMFPWSAVFSLEPKVPGQRTSEELVVNTLMLELGAMVKRTERIRLERATEGRRRRRSSSSAADYSWLASTPTPQPYQLTPNDLLELQDLCAKIPPAQCGPVIVRFRRIVTQMEPEVHEVPRLFRTVLRDCVDEVNGNDEAQPPTAIEKQQRSKSLSFVTFRTKFRTGQMFKGSNLRGSRGNLQQQVDWSDEEEEEDAEGEEEAMKARARKGRSKSMPEITPLEQSAQG
;
A
#
# COMPACT_ATOMS: atom_id res chain seq x y z
N MET A 1 17.10 -1.24 -1.62
CA MET A 1 15.80 -1.15 -0.92
C MET A 1 14.78 -1.81 -1.81
N GLY A 2 14.45 -3.08 -1.53
CA GLY A 2 13.44 -3.78 -2.33
C GLY A 2 12.07 -3.13 -2.11
N PHE A 3 11.31 -2.94 -3.18
CA PHE A 3 9.88 -2.73 -3.10
C PHE A 3 9.32 -3.78 -2.13
N GLY A 4 8.66 -3.33 -1.07
CA GLY A 4 8.28 -4.18 0.04
C GLY A 4 7.26 -5.22 -0.39
N GLU A 5 7.72 -6.41 -0.78
CA GLU A 5 6.86 -7.54 -1.13
C GLU A 5 5.82 -7.73 -0.02
N MET A 6 4.57 -7.60 -0.41
CA MET A 6 3.44 -7.95 0.43
C MET A 6 3.41 -9.47 0.58
N PHE A 7 2.94 -9.99 1.72
CA PHE A 7 2.90 -11.44 1.91
C PHE A 7 2.19 -12.10 0.72
N PRO A 8 2.60 -13.29 0.26
CA PRO A 8 1.99 -13.94 -0.90
C PRO A 8 0.47 -14.06 -0.79
N TRP A 9 -0.04 -14.27 0.43
CA TRP A 9 -1.46 -14.34 0.73
C TRP A 9 -2.20 -12.99 0.66
N SER A 10 -1.50 -11.88 0.86
CA SER A 10 -2.10 -10.54 0.84
C SER A 10 -2.40 -10.03 -0.57
N ALA A 11 -1.80 -10.63 -1.60
CA ALA A 11 -2.13 -10.35 -3.00
C ALA A 11 -3.61 -10.64 -3.27
N VAL A 12 -4.15 -11.74 -2.73
CA VAL A 12 -5.56 -12.14 -2.91
C VAL A 12 -6.54 -11.08 -2.41
N PHE A 13 -6.19 -10.39 -1.32
CA PHE A 13 -7.01 -9.36 -0.71
C PHE A 13 -6.80 -7.96 -1.31
N SER A 14 -5.73 -7.78 -2.08
CA SER A 14 -5.37 -6.51 -2.71
C SER A 14 -5.84 -6.37 -4.15
N LEU A 15 -6.31 -7.46 -4.76
CA LEU A 15 -6.81 -7.43 -6.12
C LEU A 15 -8.01 -6.48 -6.19
N GLU A 16 -7.98 -5.55 -7.14
CA GLU A 16 -9.14 -4.74 -7.46
C GLU A 16 -10.25 -5.65 -7.99
N PRO A 17 -11.51 -5.51 -7.51
CA PRO A 17 -12.57 -6.36 -8.01
C PRO A 17 -12.76 -6.06 -9.50
N LYS A 18 -12.87 -7.11 -10.33
CA LYS A 18 -13.06 -6.98 -11.78
C LYS A 18 -14.31 -6.17 -12.16
N VAL A 19 -15.23 -5.95 -11.21
CA VAL A 19 -16.45 -5.17 -11.38
C VAL A 19 -16.69 -4.31 -10.11
N PRO A 20 -16.89 -2.99 -10.23
CA PRO A 20 -17.22 -2.12 -9.09
C PRO A 20 -18.51 -2.56 -8.40
N GLY A 21 -18.49 -2.70 -7.07
CA GLY A 21 -19.69 -2.96 -6.27
C GLY A 21 -20.12 -4.43 -6.11
N GLN A 22 -19.33 -5.40 -6.57
CA GLN A 22 -19.66 -6.83 -6.47
C GLN A 22 -19.22 -7.52 -5.18
N ARG A 23 -18.40 -6.87 -4.33
CA ARG A 23 -17.96 -7.49 -3.07
C ARG A 23 -19.06 -7.46 -2.03
N THR A 24 -19.27 -8.59 -1.36
CA THR A 24 -20.18 -8.64 -0.21
C THR A 24 -19.59 -7.86 0.96
N SER A 25 -20.45 -7.41 1.89
CA SER A 25 -19.96 -6.70 3.07
C SER A 25 -19.03 -7.57 3.94
N GLU A 26 -19.26 -8.89 3.96
CA GLU A 26 -18.41 -9.87 4.64
C GLU A 26 -17.03 -9.97 3.99
N GLU A 27 -16.97 -10.06 2.66
CA GLU A 27 -15.70 -10.08 1.92
C GLU A 27 -14.88 -8.80 2.19
N LEU A 28 -15.53 -7.64 2.26
CA LEU A 28 -14.86 -6.39 2.58
C LEU A 28 -14.28 -6.39 4.00
N VAL A 29 -15.01 -6.94 4.97
CA VAL A 29 -14.53 -7.09 6.35
C VAL A 29 -13.33 -8.03 6.39
N VAL A 30 -13.43 -9.21 5.77
CA VAL A 30 -12.33 -10.18 5.69
C VAL A 30 -11.09 -9.55 5.05
N ASN A 31 -11.24 -8.91 3.89
CA ASN A 31 -10.13 -8.27 3.19
C ASN A 31 -9.46 -7.21 4.06
N THR A 32 -10.25 -6.33 4.68
CA THR A 32 -9.73 -5.22 5.49
C THR A 32 -8.99 -5.77 6.71
N LEU A 33 -9.59 -6.70 7.43
CA LEU A 33 -9.01 -7.30 8.64
C LEU A 33 -7.74 -8.10 8.33
N MET A 34 -7.72 -8.87 7.25
CA MET A 34 -6.52 -9.61 6.83
C MET A 34 -5.41 -8.68 6.34
N LEU A 35 -5.72 -7.58 5.64
CA LEU A 35 -4.74 -6.56 5.26
C LEU A 35 -4.15 -5.85 6.49
N GLU A 36 -4.96 -5.55 7.49
CA GLU A 36 -4.50 -4.98 8.76
C GLU A 36 -3.56 -5.93 9.51
N LEU A 37 -3.90 -7.23 9.58
CA LEU A 37 -2.98 -8.24 10.11
C LEU A 37 -1.64 -8.21 9.37
N GLY A 38 -1.67 -8.22 8.04
CA GLY A 38 -0.45 -8.16 7.21
C GLY A 38 0.38 -6.91 7.49
N ALA A 39 -0.26 -5.74 7.61
CA ALA A 39 0.41 -4.51 7.96
C ALA A 39 1.09 -4.57 9.34
N MET A 40 0.42 -5.16 10.34
CA MET A 40 0.95 -5.31 11.69
C MET A 40 2.12 -6.30 11.78
N VAL A 41 2.02 -7.45 11.10
CA VAL A 41 3.12 -8.44 11.03
C VAL A 41 4.35 -7.80 10.37
N LYS A 42 4.18 -7.18 9.19
CA LYS A 42 5.28 -6.53 8.46
C LYS A 42 5.91 -5.41 9.28
N ARG A 43 5.11 -4.60 9.98
CA ARG A 43 5.63 -3.56 10.87
C ARG A 43 6.48 -4.16 11.99
N THR A 44 6.00 -5.23 12.62
CA THR A 44 6.69 -5.90 13.73
C THR A 44 8.01 -6.52 13.27
N GLU A 45 8.03 -7.16 12.10
CA GLU A 45 9.25 -7.67 11.48
C GLU A 45 10.27 -6.58 11.20
N ARG A 46 9.82 -5.45 10.63
CA ARG A 46 10.65 -4.29 10.35
C ARG A 46 11.29 -3.78 11.64
N ILE A 47 10.51 -3.59 12.70
CA ILE A 47 11.03 -3.12 14.00
C ILE A 47 12.06 -4.10 14.56
N ARG A 48 11.79 -5.42 14.50
CA ARG A 48 12.73 -6.46 14.94
C ARG A 48 14.06 -6.38 14.19
N LEU A 49 14.00 -6.24 12.87
CA LEU A 49 15.19 -6.17 12.02
C LEU A 49 15.98 -4.86 12.25
N GLU A 50 15.28 -3.74 12.46
CA GLU A 50 15.91 -2.46 12.81
C GLU A 50 16.64 -2.54 14.16
N ARG A 51 16.03 -3.17 15.18
CA ARG A 51 16.68 -3.40 16.47
C ARG A 51 17.91 -4.29 16.36
N ALA A 52 17.85 -5.34 15.54
CA ALA A 52 18.98 -6.25 15.32
C ALA A 52 20.14 -5.56 14.59
N THR A 53 19.84 -4.75 13.57
CA THR A 53 20.87 -4.02 12.79
C THR A 53 21.49 -2.88 13.60
N GLU A 54 20.70 -2.14 14.37
CA GLU A 54 21.20 -1.10 15.28
C GLU A 54 22.05 -1.69 16.40
N GLY A 55 21.63 -2.79 17.01
CA GLY A 55 22.44 -3.51 18.01
C GLY A 55 23.79 -3.97 17.45
N ARG A 56 23.82 -4.46 16.20
CA ARG A 56 25.06 -4.82 15.52
C ARG A 56 25.94 -3.60 15.23
N ARG A 57 25.34 -2.46 14.82
CA ARG A 57 26.07 -1.21 14.59
C ARG A 57 26.75 -0.70 15.87
N ARG A 58 26.02 -0.71 16.99
CA ARG A 58 26.57 -0.28 18.30
C ARG A 58 27.74 -1.14 18.73
N ARG A 59 27.64 -2.48 18.61
CA ARG A 59 28.73 -3.40 18.93
C ARG A 59 29.98 -3.11 18.10
N ARG A 60 29.84 -2.96 16.78
CA ARG A 60 30.94 -2.59 15.87
C ARG A 60 31.60 -1.26 16.25
N SER A 61 30.83 -0.26 16.66
CA SER A 61 31.38 1.05 17.06
C SER A 61 32.08 1.02 18.42
N SER A 62 31.75 0.06 19.29
CA SER A 62 32.37 -0.08 20.62
C SER A 62 33.54 -1.07 20.66
N SER A 63 33.69 -1.94 19.66
CA SER A 63 34.77 -2.92 19.59
C SER A 63 36.00 -2.34 18.89
N SER A 64 37.14 -2.27 19.59
CA SER A 64 38.43 -1.93 18.96
C SER A 64 39.01 -3.07 18.09
N ALA A 65 38.42 -4.26 18.15
CA ALA A 65 38.83 -5.43 17.37
C ALA A 65 38.11 -5.49 16.02
N ALA A 66 38.76 -6.09 15.01
CA ALA A 66 38.16 -6.35 13.71
C ALA A 66 36.97 -7.31 13.86
N ASP A 67 35.78 -6.84 13.46
CA ASP A 67 34.52 -7.55 13.72
C ASP A 67 34.23 -8.51 12.56
N TYR A 68 34.62 -9.79 12.72
CA TYR A 68 34.46 -10.85 11.71
C TYR A 68 33.03 -11.42 11.61
N SER A 69 32.03 -10.71 12.15
CA SER A 69 30.63 -11.15 12.13
C SER A 69 30.02 -11.31 10.73
N TRP A 70 30.70 -10.83 9.68
CA TRP A 70 30.35 -11.06 8.27
C TRP A 70 30.84 -12.43 7.75
N LEU A 71 31.86 -13.03 8.38
CA LEU A 71 32.30 -14.41 8.11
C LEU A 71 31.34 -15.42 8.76
N ALA A 72 30.62 -15.01 9.79
CA ALA A 72 29.51 -15.79 10.31
C ALA A 72 28.33 -15.69 9.34
N SER A 73 28.07 -16.78 8.61
CA SER A 73 26.87 -16.95 7.79
C SER A 73 25.63 -16.87 8.68
N THR A 74 25.15 -15.67 8.98
CA THR A 74 23.85 -15.55 9.65
C THR A 74 22.81 -15.89 8.58
N PRO A 75 22.01 -16.96 8.75
CA PRO A 75 20.97 -17.30 7.78
C PRO A 75 20.11 -16.07 7.56
N THR A 76 19.82 -15.78 6.29
CA THR A 76 18.91 -14.70 5.92
C THR A 76 17.61 -14.92 6.68
N PRO A 77 17.15 -13.94 7.49
CA PRO A 77 15.90 -14.12 8.23
C PRO A 77 14.79 -14.29 7.21
N GLN A 78 14.20 -15.50 7.18
CA GLN A 78 13.06 -15.76 6.32
C GLN A 78 11.88 -14.90 6.79
N PRO A 79 11.10 -14.33 5.85
CA PRO A 79 9.89 -13.61 6.20
C PRO A 79 8.93 -14.56 6.88
N TYR A 80 8.23 -14.07 7.90
CA TYR A 80 7.20 -14.82 8.59
C TYR A 80 6.10 -15.21 7.61
N GLN A 81 5.68 -16.47 7.68
CA GLN A 81 4.61 -17.01 6.85
C GLN A 81 3.53 -17.61 7.73
N LEU A 82 2.29 -17.20 7.49
CA LEU A 82 1.12 -17.85 8.09
C LEU A 82 0.96 -19.25 7.51
N THR A 83 0.62 -20.23 8.36
CA THR A 83 0.25 -21.55 7.86
C THR A 83 -1.07 -21.45 7.09
N PRO A 84 -1.30 -22.29 6.07
CA PRO A 84 -2.57 -22.29 5.33
C PRO A 84 -3.78 -22.52 6.25
N ASN A 85 -3.61 -23.35 7.29
CA ASN A 85 -4.66 -23.61 8.27
C ASN A 85 -4.98 -22.37 9.12
N ASP A 86 -3.96 -21.66 9.60
CA ASP A 86 -4.16 -20.40 10.35
C ASP A 86 -4.89 -19.36 9.50
N LEU A 87 -4.54 -19.29 8.23
CA LEU A 87 -5.13 -18.33 7.29
C LEU A 87 -6.60 -18.64 7.01
N LEU A 88 -6.99 -19.91 6.93
CA LEU A 88 -8.39 -20.31 6.80
C LEU A 88 -9.18 -20.01 8.07
N GLU A 89 -8.65 -20.34 9.24
CA GLU A 89 -9.32 -20.07 10.51
C GLU A 89 -9.52 -18.57 10.75
N LEU A 90 -8.50 -17.76 10.45
CA LEU A 90 -8.60 -16.31 10.59
C LEU A 90 -9.64 -15.71 9.64
N GLN A 91 -9.76 -16.22 8.42
CA GLN A 91 -10.80 -15.78 7.48
C GLN A 91 -12.20 -16.14 7.96
N ASP A 92 -12.39 -17.36 8.47
CA ASP A 92 -13.68 -17.79 9.03
C ASP A 92 -14.09 -16.93 10.23
N LEU A 93 -13.12 -16.57 11.09
CA LEU A 93 -13.38 -15.64 12.19
C LEU A 93 -13.69 -14.22 11.70
N CYS A 94 -12.96 -13.72 10.69
CA CYS A 94 -13.22 -12.39 10.13
C CYS A 94 -14.61 -12.30 9.47
N ALA A 95 -15.07 -13.36 8.82
CA ALA A 95 -16.39 -13.40 8.17
C ALA A 95 -17.54 -13.28 9.18
N LYS A 96 -17.33 -13.67 10.44
CA LYS A 96 -18.30 -13.57 11.53
C LYS A 96 -18.39 -12.17 12.15
N ILE A 97 -17.48 -11.26 11.80
CA ILE A 97 -17.44 -9.90 12.36
C ILE A 97 -18.46 -9.01 11.61
N PRO A 98 -19.42 -8.38 12.32
CA PRO A 98 -20.34 -7.43 11.69
C PRO A 98 -19.58 -6.24 11.08
N PRO A 99 -20.01 -5.69 9.93
CA PRO A 99 -19.35 -4.54 9.30
C PRO A 99 -19.17 -3.33 10.23
N ALA A 100 -20.12 -3.10 11.15
CA ALA A 100 -20.03 -2.04 12.15
C ALA A 100 -18.88 -2.23 13.17
N GLN A 101 -18.48 -3.48 13.43
CA GLN A 101 -17.45 -3.83 14.41
C GLN A 101 -16.04 -3.91 13.81
N CYS A 102 -15.90 -3.90 12.49
CA CYS A 102 -14.60 -3.96 11.80
C CYS A 102 -13.63 -2.85 12.27
N GLY A 103 -14.09 -1.59 12.29
CA GLY A 103 -13.27 -0.46 12.76
C GLY A 103 -12.81 -0.58 14.22
N PRO A 104 -13.74 -0.79 15.19
CA PRO A 104 -13.39 -1.04 16.58
C PRO A 104 -12.37 -2.17 16.79
N VAL A 105 -12.53 -3.30 16.08
CA VAL A 105 -11.58 -4.44 16.11
C VAL A 105 -10.18 -4.00 15.68
N ILE A 106 -10.06 -3.26 14.57
CA ILE A 106 -8.78 -2.75 14.06
C ILE A 106 -8.10 -1.85 15.10
N VAL A 107 -8.86 -0.94 15.72
CA VAL A 107 -8.33 -0.02 16.74
C VAL A 107 -7.85 -0.80 17.97
N ARG A 108 -8.64 -1.76 18.47
CA ARG A 108 -8.29 -2.60 19.62
C ARG A 108 -7.02 -3.41 19.32
N PHE A 109 -6.94 -4.06 18.16
CA PHE A 109 -5.80 -4.85 17.75
C PHE A 109 -4.51 -4.01 17.63
N ARG A 110 -4.57 -2.88 16.91
CA ARG A 110 -3.42 -1.97 16.77
C ARG A 110 -2.90 -1.49 18.13
N ARG A 111 -3.82 -1.13 19.03
CA ARG A 111 -3.48 -0.72 20.40
C ARG A 111 -2.72 -1.81 21.15
N ILE A 112 -3.22 -3.05 21.14
CA ILE A 112 -2.57 -4.17 21.84
C ILE A 112 -1.15 -4.41 21.31
N VAL A 113 -0.98 -4.47 19.99
CA VAL A 113 0.33 -4.74 19.40
C VAL A 113 1.31 -3.60 19.66
N THR A 114 0.86 -2.33 19.63
CA THR A 114 1.73 -1.19 19.96
C THR A 114 2.09 -1.14 21.44
N GLN A 115 1.21 -1.57 22.34
CA GLN A 115 1.46 -1.54 23.79
C GLN A 115 2.33 -2.69 24.28
N MET A 116 2.13 -3.89 23.74
CA MET A 116 2.83 -5.10 24.19
C MET A 116 4.16 -5.32 23.45
N GLU A 117 4.34 -4.72 22.27
CA GLU A 117 5.45 -5.01 21.35
C GLU A 117 5.75 -6.52 21.20
N PRO A 118 4.76 -7.32 20.76
CA PRO A 118 4.89 -8.77 20.71
C PRO A 118 5.91 -9.24 19.67
N GLU A 119 6.30 -10.51 19.75
CA GLU A 119 7.07 -11.13 18.68
C GLU A 119 6.21 -11.34 17.42
N VAL A 120 6.86 -11.44 16.25
CA VAL A 120 6.19 -11.55 14.94
C VAL A 120 5.17 -12.69 14.90
N HIS A 121 5.52 -13.84 15.49
CA HIS A 121 4.66 -15.03 15.50
C HIS A 121 3.50 -14.95 16.50
N GLU A 122 3.53 -14.00 17.43
CA GLU A 122 2.47 -13.75 18.41
C GLU A 122 1.40 -12.80 17.86
N VAL A 123 1.75 -11.95 16.88
CA VAL A 123 0.81 -10.99 16.26
C VAL A 123 -0.45 -11.68 15.73
N PRO A 124 -0.38 -12.80 14.97
CA PRO A 124 -1.59 -13.49 14.50
C PRO A 124 -2.36 -14.19 15.62
N ARG A 125 -1.69 -14.58 16.71
CA ARG A 125 -2.36 -15.16 17.89
C ARG A 125 -3.18 -14.10 18.61
N LEU A 126 -2.60 -12.93 18.84
CA LEU A 126 -3.31 -11.78 19.42
C LEU A 126 -4.49 -11.36 18.55
N PHE A 127 -4.30 -11.36 17.22
CA PHE A 127 -5.37 -11.07 16.29
C PHE A 127 -6.53 -12.06 16.41
N ARG A 128 -6.23 -13.37 16.45
CA ARG A 128 -7.22 -14.43 16.67
C ARG A 128 -8.00 -14.22 17.98
N THR A 129 -7.31 -13.86 19.06
CA THR A 129 -7.96 -13.55 20.35
C THR A 129 -8.91 -12.36 20.22
N VAL A 130 -8.47 -11.25 19.65
CA VAL A 130 -9.32 -10.05 19.46
C VAL A 130 -10.55 -10.35 18.61
N LEU A 131 -10.41 -11.17 17.57
CA LEU A 131 -11.54 -11.60 16.75
C LEU A 131 -12.54 -12.44 17.55
N ARG A 132 -12.07 -13.43 18.32
CA ARG A 132 -12.94 -14.27 19.16
C ARG A 132 -13.66 -13.44 20.21
N ASP A 133 -12.95 -12.56 20.91
CA ASP A 133 -13.55 -11.66 21.91
C ASP A 133 -14.68 -10.82 21.28
N CYS A 134 -14.47 -10.30 20.07
CA CYS A 134 -15.50 -9.52 19.36
C CYS A 134 -16.71 -10.38 18.97
N VAL A 135 -16.49 -11.61 18.50
CA VAL A 135 -17.57 -12.54 18.16
C VAL A 135 -18.38 -12.91 19.40
N ASP A 136 -17.70 -13.19 20.52
CA ASP A 136 -18.33 -13.52 21.79
C ASP A 136 -19.12 -12.32 22.37
N GLU A 137 -18.57 -11.10 22.30
CA GLU A 137 -19.27 -9.87 22.68
C GLU A 137 -20.54 -9.66 21.85
N VAL A 138 -20.51 -9.90 20.54
CA VAL A 138 -21.67 -9.75 19.66
C VAL A 138 -22.75 -10.80 19.95
N ASN A 139 -22.35 -12.06 20.12
CA ASN A 139 -23.28 -13.15 20.42
C ASN A 139 -23.95 -12.97 21.80
N GLY A 140 -23.19 -12.56 22.81
CA GLY A 140 -23.74 -12.31 24.15
C GLY A 140 -24.69 -11.12 24.20
N ASN A 141 -24.50 -10.13 23.33
CA ASN A 141 -25.39 -8.96 23.25
C ASN A 141 -26.72 -9.29 22.52
N ASP A 142 -26.71 -10.26 21.61
CA ASP A 142 -27.90 -10.77 20.92
C ASP A 142 -28.81 -11.55 21.89
N GLU A 143 -28.22 -12.36 22.78
CA GLU A 143 -28.99 -13.15 23.77
C GLU A 143 -29.55 -12.31 24.92
N ALA A 144 -28.93 -11.17 25.23
CA ALA A 144 -29.38 -10.23 26.25
C ALA A 144 -30.45 -9.24 25.77
N GLN A 145 -30.78 -9.20 24.48
CA GLN A 145 -31.83 -8.37 23.93
C GLN A 145 -33.05 -9.22 23.54
N PRO A 146 -34.22 -9.10 24.22
CA PRO A 146 -35.45 -9.69 23.69
C PRO A 146 -35.76 -9.08 22.31
N PRO A 147 -36.46 -9.81 21.41
CA PRO A 147 -36.74 -9.36 20.05
C PRO A 147 -37.75 -8.20 20.03
N THR A 148 -37.32 -7.00 20.44
CA THR A 148 -38.07 -5.75 20.25
C THR A 148 -37.64 -5.04 18.97
N ALA A 149 -37.20 -5.81 17.97
CA ALA A 149 -37.08 -5.36 16.59
C ALA A 149 -38.30 -5.81 15.79
N ILE A 150 -39.50 -5.52 16.32
CA ILE A 150 -40.70 -5.44 15.48
C ILE A 150 -40.44 -4.29 14.51
N GLU A 151 -40.09 -4.66 13.29
CA GLU A 151 -40.59 -4.04 12.07
C GLU A 151 -40.58 -2.50 12.08
N LYS A 152 -39.39 -1.91 12.04
CA LYS A 152 -39.22 -0.68 11.26
C LYS A 152 -38.81 -1.07 9.86
N GLN A 153 -39.71 -1.77 9.18
CA GLN A 153 -39.74 -1.81 7.73
C GLN A 153 -40.11 -0.39 7.25
N GLN A 154 -39.20 0.56 7.45
CA GLN A 154 -39.20 1.78 6.66
C GLN A 154 -38.92 1.34 5.24
N ARG A 155 -40.01 1.11 4.50
CA ARG A 155 -40.05 0.98 3.05
C ARG A 155 -39.12 2.04 2.49
N SER A 156 -37.92 1.62 2.07
CA SER A 156 -36.97 2.48 1.39
C SER A 156 -37.72 3.17 0.27
N LYS A 157 -37.84 4.49 0.37
CA LYS A 157 -38.27 5.31 -0.75
C LYS A 157 -37.23 5.06 -1.83
N SER A 158 -37.66 4.39 -2.89
CA SER A 158 -36.88 3.99 -4.05
C SER A 158 -35.81 5.03 -4.39
N LEU A 159 -34.54 4.73 -4.14
CA LEU A 159 -33.41 5.45 -4.74
C LEU A 159 -33.18 4.89 -6.16
N SER A 160 -34.26 4.77 -6.93
CA SER A 160 -34.19 4.45 -8.34
C SER A 160 -33.67 5.68 -9.07
N PHE A 161 -32.44 5.55 -9.59
CA PHE A 161 -31.82 6.38 -10.62
C PHE A 161 -31.84 7.88 -10.36
N VAL A 162 -30.82 8.37 -9.65
CA VAL A 162 -30.42 9.78 -9.77
C VAL A 162 -29.85 9.95 -11.18
N THR A 163 -30.71 10.29 -12.14
CA THR A 163 -30.25 10.75 -13.46
C THR A 163 -29.62 12.12 -13.26
N PHE A 164 -28.31 12.18 -13.46
CA PHE A 164 -27.55 13.43 -13.43
C PHE A 164 -27.97 14.27 -14.64
N ARG A 165 -29.05 15.06 -14.51
CA ARG A 165 -29.43 16.03 -15.54
C ARG A 165 -28.50 17.23 -15.45
N THR A 166 -27.35 17.10 -16.10
CA THR A 166 -26.42 18.20 -16.41
C THR A 166 -27.18 19.32 -17.10
N LYS A 167 -27.24 20.51 -16.48
CA LYS A 167 -27.82 21.71 -17.11
C LYS A 167 -26.79 22.38 -18.00
N PHE A 168 -26.58 21.83 -19.21
CA PHE A 168 -26.12 22.68 -20.32
C PHE A 168 -27.33 23.46 -20.83
N ARG A 169 -27.38 24.76 -20.48
CA ARG A 169 -28.31 25.72 -21.11
C ARG A 169 -27.77 26.04 -22.49
N THR A 170 -28.13 25.25 -23.50
CA THR A 170 -28.00 25.67 -24.89
C THR A 170 -29.24 26.50 -25.23
N GLY A 171 -29.06 27.81 -25.27
CA GLY A 171 -30.11 28.78 -25.60
C GLY A 171 -30.58 28.64 -27.05
N GLN A 172 -31.89 28.70 -27.23
CA GLN A 172 -32.52 28.86 -28.54
C GLN A 172 -32.46 30.33 -28.97
N MET A 173 -32.05 30.50 -30.21
CA MET A 173 -31.81 31.74 -30.95
C MET A 173 -33.09 32.54 -31.18
N PHE A 174 -33.05 33.87 -31.03
CA PHE A 174 -33.65 34.80 -31.99
C PHE A 174 -33.00 36.21 -31.90
N LYS A 175 -32.27 36.54 -32.98
CA LYS A 175 -32.25 37.82 -33.72
C LYS A 175 -31.85 39.12 -33.00
N GLY A 176 -30.65 39.62 -33.34
CA GLY A 176 -30.45 41.06 -33.56
C GLY A 176 -29.15 41.67 -33.01
N SER A 177 -28.34 42.17 -33.95
CA SER A 177 -27.31 43.20 -33.81
C SER A 177 -25.88 42.78 -33.43
N ASN A 178 -24.97 43.26 -34.27
CA ASN A 178 -23.53 43.15 -34.24
C ASN A 178 -22.94 43.56 -32.90
N LEU A 179 -21.85 42.87 -32.48
CA LEU A 179 -20.60 43.44 -31.94
C LEU A 179 -19.62 42.31 -31.57
N ARG A 180 -18.63 42.10 -32.45
CA ARG A 180 -17.19 41.91 -32.17
C ARG A 180 -16.78 41.25 -30.82
N GLY A 181 -16.19 40.04 -30.88
CA GLY A 181 -15.42 39.49 -29.76
C GLY A 181 -14.92 38.05 -29.95
N SER A 182 -13.66 37.93 -30.36
CA SER A 182 -12.68 36.82 -30.35
C SER A 182 -13.10 35.36 -30.15
N ARG A 183 -12.64 34.52 -31.08
CA ARG A 183 -12.79 33.06 -31.17
C ARG A 183 -11.74 32.36 -30.29
N GLY A 184 -12.14 31.31 -29.59
CA GLY A 184 -11.25 30.34 -28.93
C GLY A 184 -11.86 28.95 -28.97
N ASN A 185 -11.77 28.30 -30.14
CA ASN A 185 -12.21 26.93 -30.40
C ASN A 185 -11.09 25.97 -29.95
N LEU A 186 -11.26 25.29 -28.81
CA LEU A 186 -10.40 24.19 -28.40
C LEU A 186 -10.85 22.91 -29.13
N GLN A 187 -10.33 22.74 -30.34
CA GLN A 187 -10.42 21.50 -31.09
C GLN A 187 -9.00 21.01 -31.31
N GLN A 188 -8.46 20.28 -30.32
CA GLN A 188 -7.22 19.56 -30.51
C GLN A 188 -7.57 18.13 -30.91
N GLN A 189 -7.72 17.98 -32.22
CA GLN A 189 -7.54 16.76 -32.97
C GLN A 189 -6.06 16.37 -32.82
N VAL A 190 -5.81 15.14 -32.35
CA VAL A 190 -4.46 14.57 -32.28
C VAL A 190 -4.07 14.18 -33.70
N ASP A 191 -3.25 15.01 -34.33
CA ASP A 191 -2.61 14.74 -35.61
C ASP A 191 -1.16 14.38 -35.32
N TRP A 192 -0.76 13.17 -35.72
CA TRP A 192 0.61 12.69 -35.61
C TRP A 192 1.38 13.20 -36.82
N SER A 193 2.33 14.11 -36.61
CA SER A 193 3.29 14.48 -37.65
C SER A 193 4.69 14.15 -37.16
N ASP A 194 5.27 13.22 -37.89
CA ASP A 194 6.65 12.75 -37.93
C ASP A 194 7.44 13.75 -38.79
N GLU A 195 8.37 14.51 -38.18
CA GLU A 195 9.36 15.30 -38.92
C GLU A 195 10.72 15.13 -38.24
N GLU A 196 11.62 14.52 -38.99
CA GLU A 196 13.07 14.43 -38.77
C GLU A 196 13.74 15.80 -39.01
N GLU A 197 14.77 16.14 -38.23
CA GLU A 197 15.96 16.95 -38.58
C GLU A 197 16.78 17.09 -37.27
N GLU A 198 17.85 16.33 -37.10
CA GLU A 198 19.26 16.66 -37.42
C GLU A 198 19.91 17.74 -36.52
N GLU A 199 20.90 17.25 -35.77
CA GLU A 199 22.16 17.87 -35.33
C GLU A 199 22.15 19.10 -34.39
N ASP A 200 22.51 18.85 -33.13
CA ASP A 200 23.42 19.71 -32.34
C ASP A 200 24.21 18.81 -31.34
N ALA A 201 25.23 18.12 -31.84
CA ALA A 201 26.02 17.12 -31.09
C ALA A 201 26.95 17.69 -30.02
N GLU A 202 27.08 19.02 -29.88
CA GLU A 202 28.02 19.64 -28.94
C GLU A 202 27.43 19.92 -27.55
N GLY A 203 26.09 19.98 -27.43
CA GLY A 203 25.41 20.23 -26.15
C GLY A 203 25.24 18.98 -25.27
N GLU A 204 25.25 17.80 -25.88
CA GLU A 204 24.95 16.55 -25.18
C GLU A 204 26.13 16.02 -24.36
N GLU A 205 27.37 16.22 -24.82
CA GLU A 205 28.56 15.76 -24.09
C GLU A 205 28.73 16.53 -22.76
N GLU A 206 28.47 17.83 -22.77
CA GLU A 206 28.58 18.68 -21.58
C GLU A 206 27.46 18.38 -20.58
N ALA A 207 26.23 18.11 -21.07
CA ALA A 207 25.10 17.69 -20.25
C ALA A 207 25.33 16.30 -19.61
N MET A 208 25.92 15.35 -20.35
CA MET A 208 26.28 14.03 -19.82
C MET A 208 27.39 14.12 -18.75
N LYS A 209 28.40 14.98 -18.96
CA LYS A 209 29.49 15.23 -17.99
C LYS A 209 29.00 15.93 -16.73
N ALA A 210 28.05 16.85 -16.86
CA ALA A 210 27.41 17.52 -15.73
C ALA A 210 26.56 16.56 -14.88
N ARG A 211 25.87 15.59 -15.51
CA ARG A 211 25.10 14.56 -14.82
C ARG A 211 26.00 13.54 -14.09
N ALA A 212 27.12 13.15 -14.68
CA ALA A 212 28.09 12.25 -14.06
C ALA A 212 28.74 12.85 -12.80
N ARG A 213 28.95 14.18 -12.78
CA ARG A 213 29.50 14.89 -11.61
C ARG A 213 28.50 15.04 -10.45
N LYS A 214 27.20 15.11 -10.74
CA LYS A 214 26.15 15.31 -9.71
C LYS A 214 25.89 14.07 -8.85
N GLY A 215 26.29 12.87 -9.32
CA GLY A 215 26.10 11.60 -8.60
C GLY A 215 27.35 11.04 -7.91
N ARG A 216 28.50 11.72 -8.01
CA ARG A 216 29.77 11.20 -7.50
C ARG A 216 30.02 11.63 -6.05
N SER A 217 29.92 10.69 -5.13
CA SER A 217 30.36 10.84 -3.73
C SER A 217 31.82 11.30 -3.69
N LYS A 218 32.15 12.33 -2.91
CA LYS A 218 33.52 12.87 -2.74
C LYS A 218 34.56 11.86 -2.24
N SER A 219 34.17 10.63 -1.91
CA SER A 219 35.02 9.55 -1.38
C SER A 219 35.62 8.63 -2.44
N MET A 220 35.33 8.83 -3.73
CA MET A 220 35.77 7.91 -4.79
C MET A 220 36.97 8.50 -5.57
N PRO A 221 38.16 7.86 -5.55
CA PRO A 221 39.35 8.35 -6.26
C PRO A 221 39.16 8.27 -7.78
N GLU A 222 39.86 9.14 -8.53
CA GLU A 222 39.87 9.12 -9.99
C GLU A 222 40.73 7.98 -10.50
N ILE A 223 40.13 7.07 -11.27
CA ILE A 223 40.85 6.02 -11.96
C ILE A 223 41.04 6.51 -13.40
N THR A 224 42.21 7.04 -13.70
CA THR A 224 42.62 7.32 -15.08
C THR A 224 43.03 6.01 -15.75
N PRO A 225 42.52 5.68 -16.95
CA PRO A 225 42.94 4.49 -17.66
C PRO A 225 44.40 4.64 -18.07
N LEU A 226 45.24 3.70 -17.63
CA LEU A 226 46.63 3.59 -18.06
C LEU A 226 46.63 2.99 -19.46
N GLU A 227 46.81 3.81 -20.50
CA GLU A 227 47.12 3.30 -21.82
C GLU A 227 48.52 2.66 -21.77
N GLN A 228 48.55 1.34 -21.72
CA GLN A 228 49.77 0.57 -21.92
C GLN A 228 50.07 0.55 -23.41
N SER A 229 50.91 1.48 -23.87
CA SER A 229 51.57 1.34 -25.17
C SER A 229 52.54 0.16 -25.08
N ALA A 230 52.15 -0.99 -25.62
CA ALA A 230 53.08 -2.06 -25.93
C ALA A 230 53.89 -1.64 -27.17
N GLN A 231 55.06 -1.05 -26.96
CA GLN A 231 56.10 -0.96 -27.98
C GLN A 231 57.02 -2.16 -27.79
N GLY A 232 57.07 -3.01 -28.82
CA GLY A 232 58.01 -4.13 -28.93
C GLY A 232 59.42 -3.68 -29.25
#